data_AF-A0A2P4XAZ4-F1
#
_entry.id   AF-A0A2P4XAZ4-F1
#
_cell.length_a   1.000
_cell.length_b   1.000
_cell.length_c   1.000
_cell.angle_alpha   90.00
_cell.angle_beta   90.00
_cell.angle_gamma   90.00
#
_symmetry.space_group_name_H-M   'P 1'
#
loop_
_entity.id
_entity.type
_entity.pdbx_description
1 polymer ?
#
loop_
_entity_poly.entity_id
_entity_poly.type
_entity_poly.pdbx_seq_one_letter_code
_entity_poly.pdbx_strand_id
1 'polypeptide(L)'
;MYPGAPADSLDLLKQMLSFNPESRISVDKALAHPFLESVRRSQSETVESNPFGMEFENVPLNKEALKGSFTILEFLLQVRELNEEFCCFECTARIFEEIKLFADRNNRR
;
A
#
# COMPACT_ATOMS: atom_id res chain seq x y z
N MET A 1 -13.50 25.37 -5.84
CA MET A 1 -12.92 25.48 -4.48
C MET A 1 -13.88 24.77 -3.54
N TYR A 2 -13.42 23.91 -2.63
CA TYR A 2 -14.30 23.08 -1.78
C TYR A 2 -14.77 23.87 -0.55
N PRO A 3 -16.02 24.36 -0.51
CA PRO A 3 -16.50 25.18 0.60
C PRO A 3 -16.79 24.26 1.80
N GLY A 4 -16.08 24.47 2.91
CA GLY A 4 -16.22 23.67 4.13
C GLY A 4 -15.07 22.70 4.41
N ALA A 5 -14.10 22.57 3.49
CA ALA A 5 -12.87 21.83 3.78
C ALA A 5 -11.92 22.67 4.66
N PRO A 6 -11.27 22.08 5.67
CA PRO A 6 -10.22 22.74 6.44
C PRO A 6 -9.11 23.29 5.54
N ALA A 7 -8.51 24.42 5.93
CA ALA A 7 -7.44 25.04 5.14
C ALA A 7 -6.25 24.08 4.95
N ASP A 8 -5.87 23.38 6.01
CA ASP A 8 -4.74 22.44 6.01
C ASP A 8 -4.99 21.22 5.11
N SER A 9 -6.23 20.74 5.00
CA SER A 9 -6.55 19.62 4.11
C SER A 9 -6.45 20.03 2.64
N LEU A 10 -6.89 21.26 2.32
CA LEU A 10 -6.76 21.83 0.99
C LEU A 10 -5.32 22.13 0.63
N ASP A 11 -4.49 22.50 1.60
CA ASP A 11 -3.06 22.73 1.38
C ASP A 11 -2.35 21.43 1.00
N LEU A 12 -2.51 20.37 1.81
CA LEU A 12 -1.95 19.06 1.52
C LEU A 12 -2.40 18.53 0.15
N LEU A 13 -3.69 18.66 -0.16
CA LEU A 13 -4.25 18.21 -1.43
C LEU A 13 -3.64 18.92 -2.64
N LYS A 14 -3.38 20.24 -2.53
CA LYS A 14 -2.72 20.99 -3.60
C LYS A 14 -1.29 20.52 -3.83
N GLN A 15 -0.56 20.19 -2.77
CA GLN A 15 0.81 19.70 -2.89
C GLN A 15 0.89 18.26 -3.45
N MET A 16 -0.15 17.44 -3.25
CA MET A 16 -0.26 16.10 -3.82
C MET A 16 -0.68 16.10 -5.30
N LEU A 17 -1.61 16.99 -5.67
CA LEU A 17 -2.19 17.05 -7.01
C LEU A 17 -1.45 18.03 -7.94
N SER A 18 -0.12 18.08 -7.86
CA SER A 18 0.68 18.83 -8.82
C SER A 18 0.80 18.08 -10.15
N PHE A 19 0.71 18.81 -11.26
CA PHE A 19 0.84 18.23 -12.60
C PHE A 19 2.25 17.65 -12.85
N ASN A 20 3.29 18.40 -12.46
CA ASN A 20 4.66 17.91 -12.53
C ASN A 20 4.89 16.90 -11.40
N PRO A 21 5.35 15.66 -11.67
CA PRO A 21 5.63 14.68 -10.63
C PRO A 21 6.76 15.15 -9.69
N GLU A 22 7.76 15.87 -10.22
CA GLU A 22 8.90 16.36 -9.43
C GLU A 22 8.49 17.46 -8.42
N SER A 23 7.36 18.13 -8.66
CA SER A 23 6.83 19.13 -7.74
C SER A 23 5.89 18.54 -6.69
N ARG A 24 5.61 17.22 -6.76
CA ARG A 24 4.72 16.56 -5.82
C ARG A 24 5.41 16.46 -4.47
N ILE A 25 4.65 16.68 -3.39
CA ILE A 25 5.14 16.46 -2.03
C ILE A 25 5.67 15.03 -1.87
N SER A 26 6.82 14.87 -1.19
CA SER A 26 7.35 13.56 -0.85
C SER A 26 6.53 12.91 0.27
N VAL A 27 6.59 11.58 0.37
CA VAL A 27 5.86 10.83 1.41
C VAL A 27 6.23 11.31 2.81
N ASP A 28 7.52 11.50 3.11
CA ASP A 28 7.98 11.97 4.42
C ASP A 28 7.41 13.34 4.79
N LYS A 29 7.38 14.27 3.82
CA LYS A 29 6.81 15.62 4.02
C LYS A 29 5.30 15.58 4.19
N ALA A 30 4.61 14.71 3.45
CA ALA A 30 3.18 14.52 3.59
C ALA A 30 2.82 13.95 4.96
N LEU A 31 3.58 12.97 5.45
CA LEU A 31 3.41 12.38 6.78
C LEU A 31 3.69 13.35 7.92
N ALA A 32 4.55 14.35 7.71
CA ALA A 32 4.83 15.43 8.67
C ALA A 32 3.85 16.62 8.56
N HIS A 33 2.84 16.55 7.69
CA HIS A 33 1.93 17.66 7.46
C HIS A 33 0.93 17.83 8.62
N PRO A 34 0.62 19.06 9.08
CA PRO A 34 -0.28 19.31 10.22
C PRO A 34 -1.64 18.63 10.13
N PHE A 35 -2.16 18.50 8.91
CA PHE A 35 -3.42 17.79 8.64
C PHE A 35 -3.42 16.33 9.13
N LEU A 36 -2.28 15.63 9.07
CA LEU A 36 -2.16 14.22 9.48
C LEU A 36 -1.71 14.04 10.93
N GLU A 37 -1.37 15.11 11.66
CA GLU A 37 -0.85 15.06 13.03
C GLU A 37 -1.76 14.25 13.96
N SER A 38 -3.09 14.43 13.84
CA SER A 38 -4.09 13.73 14.66
C SER A 38 -4.09 12.20 14.51
N VAL A 39 -3.59 11.68 13.39
CA VAL A 39 -3.58 10.24 13.08
C VAL A 39 -2.16 9.67 12.98
N ARG A 40 -1.14 10.53 13.10
CA ARG A 40 0.26 10.18 12.91
C ARG A 40 0.74 9.19 13.97
N ARG A 41 1.40 8.11 13.53
CA ARG A 41 1.99 7.10 14.42
C ARG A 41 3.39 6.71 13.96
N SER A 42 4.40 7.44 14.43
CA SER A 42 5.79 7.24 14.00
C SER A 42 6.36 5.87 14.31
N GLN A 43 5.87 5.21 15.37
CA GLN A 43 6.33 3.87 15.75
C GLN A 43 5.84 2.78 14.80
N SER A 44 4.75 3.02 14.07
CA SER A 44 4.18 2.04 13.12
C SER A 44 4.60 2.27 11.66
N GLU A 45 5.36 3.33 11.40
CA GLU A 45 5.79 3.68 10.05
C GLU A 45 7.21 3.17 9.81
N THR A 46 7.30 1.98 9.22
CA THR A 46 8.56 1.32 8.90
C THR A 46 8.91 1.54 7.43
N VAL A 47 10.22 1.59 7.14
CA VAL A 47 10.75 1.63 5.77
C VAL A 47 11.54 0.36 5.55
N GLU A 48 11.17 -0.39 4.52
CA GLU A 48 11.95 -1.56 4.11
C GLU A 48 13.24 -1.08 3.43
N SER A 49 14.37 -1.53 3.97
CA SER A 49 15.70 -1.19 3.46
C SER A 49 16.05 -1.96 2.19
N ASN A 50 15.49 -3.15 2.01
CA ASN A 50 15.72 -3.98 0.85
C ASN A 50 14.83 -3.54 -0.31
N PRO A 51 15.39 -3.07 -1.44
CA PRO A 51 14.61 -2.77 -2.62
C PRO A 51 13.88 -4.02 -3.10
N PHE A 52 12.58 -3.87 -3.40
CA PHE A 52 11.81 -4.95 -3.99
C PHE A 52 12.28 -5.20 -5.42
N GLY A 53 12.84 -6.38 -5.68
CA GLY A 53 13.25 -6.81 -7.02
C GLY A 53 12.04 -7.25 -7.86
N MET A 54 11.88 -6.67 -9.05
CA MET A 54 10.83 -7.04 -10.00
C MET A 54 11.28 -8.16 -10.96
N GLU A 55 12.05 -9.12 -10.47
CA GLU A 55 12.63 -10.20 -11.30
C GLU A 55 11.56 -11.07 -11.99
N PHE A 56 10.34 -11.11 -11.45
CA PHE A 56 9.21 -11.83 -12.04
C PHE A 56 8.68 -11.19 -13.34
N GLU A 57 8.93 -9.91 -13.58
CA GLU A 57 8.36 -9.18 -14.73
C GLU A 57 9.06 -9.55 -16.05
N ASN A 58 10.35 -9.90 -15.97
CA ASN A 58 11.16 -10.25 -17.14
C ASN A 58 11.14 -11.75 -17.49
N VAL A 59 10.34 -12.55 -16.79
CA VAL A 59 10.18 -13.98 -17.06
C VAL A 59 8.98 -14.20 -17.97
N PRO A 60 9.12 -14.88 -19.13
CA PRO A 60 7.98 -15.26 -19.96
C PRO A 60 7.15 -16.33 -19.22
N LEU A 61 6.19 -15.87 -18.44
CA LEU A 61 5.33 -16.72 -17.63
C LEU A 61 4.04 -17.08 -18.39
N ASN A 62 3.78 -18.38 -18.56
CA ASN A 62 2.49 -18.87 -19.04
C ASN A 62 1.54 -19.12 -17.85
N LYS A 63 0.24 -19.25 -18.12
CA LYS A 63 -0.79 -19.43 -17.07
C LYS A 63 -0.52 -20.64 -16.16
N GLU A 64 0.10 -21.68 -16.69
CA GLU A 64 0.42 -22.91 -15.96
C GLU A 64 1.63 -22.72 -15.03
N ALA A 65 2.67 -22.02 -15.48
CA ALA A 65 3.83 -21.65 -14.70
C ALA A 65 3.49 -20.66 -13.56
N LEU A 66 2.58 -19.71 -13.81
CA LEU A 66 2.08 -18.80 -12.77
C LEU A 66 1.36 -19.57 -11.66
N LYS A 67 0.49 -20.53 -12.02
CA LYS A 67 -0.20 -21.37 -11.04
C LYS A 67 0.76 -22.25 -10.24
N GLY A 68 1.82 -22.75 -10.87
CA GLY A 68 2.84 -23.58 -10.21
C GLY A 68 3.77 -22.77 -9.28
N SER A 69 4.10 -21.53 -9.64
CA SER A 69 5.00 -20.67 -8.85
C SER A 69 4.29 -20.05 -7.64
N PHE A 70 2.98 -19.83 -7.72
CA PHE A 70 2.14 -19.41 -6.59
C PHE A 70 1.69 -20.61 -5.73
N THR A 71 2.55 -21.59 -5.45
CA THR A 71 2.17 -22.54 -4.39
C THR A 71 2.00 -21.74 -3.09
N ILE A 72 0.84 -21.93 -2.46
CA ILE A 72 0.48 -21.29 -1.18
C ILE A 72 1.62 -21.48 -0.14
N LEU A 73 2.43 -22.53 -0.28
CA LEU A 73 3.56 -22.82 0.58
C LEU A 73 4.70 -21.79 0.49
N GLU A 74 5.12 -21.35 -0.71
CA GLU A 74 6.20 -20.36 -0.86
C GLU A 74 5.74 -18.96 -0.43
N PHE A 75 4.51 -18.57 -0.79
CA PHE A 75 3.92 -17.31 -0.34
C PHE A 75 3.73 -17.27 1.19
N LEU A 76 3.29 -18.37 1.83
CA LEU A 76 3.16 -18.44 3.28
C LEU A 76 4.52 -18.46 3.99
N LEU A 77 5.57 -19.04 3.40
CA LEU A 77 6.92 -18.97 3.96
C LEU A 77 7.48 -17.54 3.91
N GLN A 78 7.30 -16.83 2.80
CA GLN A 78 7.72 -15.43 2.68
C GLN A 78 6.93 -14.50 3.63
N VAL A 79 5.62 -14.73 3.78
CA VAL A 79 4.78 -13.98 4.73
C VAL A 79 5.13 -14.33 6.18
N ARG A 80 5.55 -15.56 6.47
CA ARG A 80 5.99 -15.97 7.82
C ARG A 80 7.27 -15.26 8.26
N GLU A 81 8.22 -15.00 7.35
CA GLU A 81 9.45 -14.25 7.68
C GLU A 81 9.21 -12.74 7.87
N LEU A 82 8.18 -12.17 7.24
CA LEU A 82 7.83 -10.74 7.40
C LEU A 82 6.89 -10.44 8.60
N ASN A 83 6.49 -11.46 9.37
CA ASN A 83 5.47 -11.35 10.42
C ASN A 83 5.99 -10.99 11.82
N GLU A 84 7.30 -10.83 12.04
CA GLU A 84 7.81 -10.44 13.36
C GLU A 84 7.92 -8.91 13.57
N GLU A 85 7.97 -8.08 12.52
CA GLU A 85 8.19 -6.62 12.69
C GLU A 85 7.15 -5.68 12.05
N PHE A 86 6.18 -6.16 11.27
CA PHE A 86 5.23 -5.26 10.61
C PHE A 86 3.93 -5.05 11.38
N CYS A 87 3.56 -3.78 11.50
CA CYS A 87 2.44 -3.26 12.26
C CYS A 87 1.10 -3.95 11.91
N CYS A 88 0.64 -4.75 12.87
CA CYS A 88 -0.72 -5.27 13.06
C CYS A 88 -1.22 -6.33 12.06
N PHE A 89 -1.16 -7.59 12.48
CA PHE A 89 -1.84 -8.75 11.91
C PHE A 89 -3.33 -8.51 11.59
N GLU A 90 -3.99 -7.56 12.29
CA GLU A 90 -5.38 -7.20 12.01
C GLU A 90 -5.57 -6.41 10.71
N CYS A 91 -4.57 -5.64 10.26
CA CYS A 91 -4.69 -4.78 9.06
C CYS A 91 -4.56 -5.58 7.75
N THR A 92 -3.62 -6.52 7.68
CA THR A 92 -3.42 -7.36 6.48
C THR A 92 -4.59 -8.33 6.28
N ALA A 93 -5.09 -8.93 7.36
CA ALA A 93 -6.27 -9.79 7.33
C ALA A 93 -7.51 -9.04 6.79
N ARG A 94 -7.71 -7.79 7.20
CA ARG A 94 -8.82 -6.95 6.72
C ARG A 94 -8.72 -6.62 5.24
N ILE A 95 -7.52 -6.31 4.74
CA ILE A 95 -7.29 -6.03 3.32
C ILE A 95 -7.61 -7.28 2.48
N PHE A 96 -7.17 -8.47 2.90
CA PHE A 96 -7.48 -9.71 2.18
C PHE A 96 -8.98 -10.05 2.21
N GLU A 97 -9.69 -9.80 3.31
CA GLU A 97 -11.15 -9.96 3.36
C GLU A 97 -11.87 -8.96 2.45
N GLU A 98 -11.45 -7.69 2.42
CA GLU A 98 -12.04 -6.67 1.56
C GLU A 98 -11.82 -6.98 0.07
N ILE A 99 -10.62 -7.47 -0.31
CA ILE A 99 -10.33 -7.92 -1.67
C ILE A 99 -11.22 -9.11 -2.06
N LYS A 100 -11.41 -10.08 -1.15
CA LYS A 100 -12.28 -11.24 -1.39
C LYS A 100 -13.74 -10.82 -1.55
N LEU A 101 -14.23 -9.91 -0.69
CA LEU A 101 -15.57 -9.35 -0.79
C LEU A 101 -15.77 -8.52 -2.07
N PHE A 102 -14.75 -7.79 -2.52
CA PHE A 102 -14.79 -7.07 -3.78
C PHE A 102 -14.85 -8.02 -4.98
N ALA A 103 -14.03 -9.08 -4.98
CA ALA A 103 -14.06 -10.11 -6.02
C ALA A 103 -15.42 -10.84 -6.08
N ASP A 104 -15.99 -11.20 -4.93
CA ASP A 104 -17.31 -11.86 -4.85
C ASP A 104 -18.45 -10.97 -5.35
N ARG A 105 -18.36 -9.64 -5.15
CA ARG A 105 -19.34 -8.69 -5.71
C ARG A 105 -19.24 -8.58 -7.23
N ASN A 106 -18.03 -8.63 -7.78
CA ASN A 106 -17.80 -8.50 -9.21
C ASN A 106 -18.10 -9.79 -9.98
N ASN A 107 -18.07 -10.96 -9.33
CA ASN A 107 -18.37 -12.25 -9.93
C ASN A 107 -19.88 -12.61 -9.91
N ARG A 108 -20.74 -11.71 -9.43
CA ARG A 108 -22.21 -11.81 -9.46
C ARG A 108 -22.85 -10.89 -10.50
N ARG A 109 -22.07 -10.29 -11.40
CA ARG A 109 -22.54 -9.55 -12.57
C ARG A 109 -22.30 -10.34 -13.84
#